data_AF-A0A951RLE1-F1
#
_entry.id   AF-A0A951RLE1-F1
#
_cell.length_a   1.000
_cell.length_b   1.000
_cell.length_c   1.000
_cell.angle_alpha   90.00
_cell.angle_beta   90.00
_cell.angle_gamma   90.00
#
_symmetry.space_group_name_H-M   'P 1'
#
loop_
_entity.id
_entity.type
_entity.pdbx_description
1 polymer ?
#
loop_
_entity_poly.entity_id
_entity_poly.type
_entity_poly.pdbx_seq_one_letter_code
_entity_poly.pdbx_strand_id
1 'polypeptide(L)'
;MVEIFPYQTFSEFKYAFLNFKDPDEPELKMDLPEVVPEPDVEKMPPGFGVVIPGPITFLYDRFSRRGKALRNYQNVLRQEELAIRAALVVNPQVIERLTGLKDRVEINAFLIHCGITDEYVVNTRETEVYARIIACYETYVADGK
;
A
#
# COMPACT_ATOMS: atom_id res chain seq x y z
N MET A 1 -56.13 -33.64 -5.45
CA MET A 1 -55.19 -32.51 -5.61
C MET A 1 -55.79 -31.64 -6.69
N VAL A 2 -56.24 -30.41 -6.39
CA VAL A 2 -56.84 -29.49 -7.36
C VAL A 2 -55.78 -28.43 -7.67
N GLU A 3 -55.28 -28.41 -8.90
CA GLU A 3 -54.40 -27.35 -9.37
C GLU A 3 -55.27 -26.16 -9.76
N ILE A 4 -55.27 -25.12 -8.93
CA ILE A 4 -56.00 -23.89 -9.18
C ILE A 4 -55.06 -22.98 -9.98
N PHE A 5 -55.22 -22.96 -11.30
CA PHE A 5 -54.55 -21.98 -12.14
C PHE A 5 -55.37 -20.68 -12.14
N PRO A 6 -54.78 -19.52 -11.78
CA PRO A 6 -55.52 -18.26 -11.69
C PRO A 6 -55.98 -17.73 -13.06
N TYR A 7 -55.37 -18.20 -14.16
CA TYR A 7 -55.70 -17.81 -15.52
C TYR A 7 -55.74 -19.04 -16.43
N GLN A 8 -56.76 -19.16 -17.28
CA GLN A 8 -56.95 -20.35 -18.11
C GLN A 8 -56.22 -20.26 -19.45
N THR A 9 -55.93 -19.06 -19.94
CA THR A 9 -55.26 -18.85 -21.23
C THR A 9 -54.13 -17.83 -21.15
N PHE A 10 -53.17 -17.95 -22.06
CA PHE A 10 -52.02 -17.04 -22.13
C PHE A 10 -52.43 -15.57 -22.40
N SER A 11 -53.48 -15.35 -23.19
CA SER A 11 -53.99 -14.00 -23.47
C SER A 11 -54.53 -13.32 -22.22
N GLU A 12 -55.22 -14.08 -21.37
CA GLU A 12 -55.77 -13.60 -20.10
C GLU A 12 -54.65 -13.25 -19.11
N PHE A 13 -53.64 -14.12 -19.00
CA PHE A 13 -52.43 -13.84 -18.25
C PHE A 13 -51.73 -12.57 -18.74
N LYS A 14 -51.55 -12.42 -20.07
CA LYS A 14 -50.87 -11.26 -20.66
C LYS A 14 -51.61 -9.97 -20.33
N TYR A 15 -52.94 -9.97 -20.40
CA TYR A 15 -53.74 -8.79 -20.06
C TYR A 15 -53.67 -8.47 -18.56
N ALA A 16 -53.78 -9.48 -17.69
CA ALA A 16 -53.69 -9.29 -16.24
C ALA A 16 -52.31 -8.78 -15.82
N PHE A 17 -51.23 -9.29 -16.42
CA PHE A 17 -49.86 -8.86 -16.15
C PHE A 17 -49.61 -7.42 -16.62
N LEU A 18 -50.02 -7.07 -17.85
CA LEU A 18 -49.80 -5.73 -18.40
C LEU A 18 -50.57 -4.64 -17.65
N ASN A 19 -51.71 -4.99 -17.06
CA ASN A 19 -52.56 -4.05 -16.31
C ASN A 19 -52.44 -4.23 -14.80
N PHE A 20 -51.49 -5.05 -14.34
CA PHE A 20 -51.24 -5.23 -12.92
C PHE A 20 -50.73 -3.91 -12.35
N LYS A 21 -51.44 -3.39 -11.35
CA LYS A 21 -50.97 -2.27 -10.53
C LYS A 21 -50.41 -2.89 -9.27
N ASP A 22 -49.16 -2.60 -8.98
CA ASP A 22 -48.55 -3.04 -7.74
C ASP A 22 -49.41 -2.54 -6.57
N PRO A 23 -49.74 -3.40 -5.60
CA PRO A 23 -50.38 -2.93 -4.38
C PRO A 23 -49.48 -1.88 -3.73
N ASP A 24 -50.06 -0.80 -3.21
CA ASP A 24 -49.30 0.28 -2.57
C ASP A 24 -48.32 -0.32 -1.57
N GLU A 25 -47.02 -0.09 -1.80
CA GLU A 25 -45.96 -0.67 -0.99
C GLU A 25 -46.21 -0.29 0.48
N PRO A 26 -46.34 -1.27 1.40
CA PRO A 26 -46.37 -0.91 2.81
C PRO A 26 -45.06 -0.17 3.09
N GLU A 27 -45.13 1.03 3.68
CA GLU A 27 -43.95 1.79 4.10
C GLU A 27 -43.12 0.92 5.06
N LEU A 28 -42.17 0.15 4.53
CA LEU A 28 -41.21 -0.59 5.32
C LEU A 28 -40.26 0.47 5.89
N LYS A 29 -40.58 0.98 7.07
CA LYS A 29 -39.65 1.73 7.90
C LYS A 29 -38.58 0.77 8.39
N MET A 30 -37.61 0.50 7.53
CA MET A 30 -36.37 -0.11 7.94
C MET A 30 -35.55 0.97 8.65
N ASP A 31 -35.45 0.88 9.98
CA ASP A 31 -34.47 1.64 10.76
C ASP A 31 -33.06 1.10 10.44
N LEU A 32 -32.61 1.30 9.20
CA LEU A 32 -31.26 0.98 8.80
C LEU A 32 -30.34 2.00 9.48
N PRO A 33 -29.25 1.56 10.14
CA PRO A 33 -28.23 2.47 10.59
C PRO A 33 -27.71 3.26 9.38
N GLU A 34 -27.50 4.56 9.58
CA GLU A 34 -26.96 5.45 8.56
C GLU A 34 -25.66 4.84 8.04
N VAL A 35 -25.68 4.40 6.78
CA VAL A 35 -24.50 3.87 6.11
C VAL A 35 -23.56 5.04 5.93
N VAL A 36 -22.61 5.18 6.85
CA VAL A 36 -21.46 6.05 6.65
C VAL A 36 -20.76 5.50 5.41
N PRO A 37 -20.63 6.28 4.32
CA PRO A 37 -20.00 5.78 3.11
C PRO A 37 -18.59 5.29 3.47
N GLU A 38 -18.37 3.99 3.27
CA GLU A 38 -17.06 3.39 3.44
C GLU A 38 -16.08 4.04 2.45
N PRO A 39 -14.79 4.19 2.80
CA PRO A 39 -13.77 4.68 1.87
C PRO A 39 -13.69 3.76 0.63
N ASP A 40 -13.60 4.35 -0.56
CA ASP A 40 -13.70 3.69 -1.89
C ASP A 40 -13.07 2.29 -1.99
N VAL A 41 -13.92 1.33 -2.38
CA VAL A 41 -13.62 -0.11 -2.52
C VAL A 41 -12.83 -0.44 -3.80
N GLU A 42 -12.60 0.53 -4.70
CA GLU A 42 -11.75 0.34 -5.90
C GLU A 42 -10.28 0.02 -5.57
N LYS A 43 -9.83 0.21 -4.32
CA LYS A 43 -8.49 -0.14 -3.81
C LYS A 43 -8.37 -1.54 -3.19
N MET A 44 -9.28 -2.47 -3.45
CA MET A 44 -9.28 -3.80 -2.79
C MET A 44 -8.79 -4.94 -3.71
N PRO A 45 -7.58 -5.51 -3.50
CA PRO A 45 -7.14 -6.75 -4.15
C PRO A 45 -7.75 -8.01 -3.50
N PRO A 46 -7.76 -9.16 -4.21
CA PRO A 46 -8.75 -10.24 -4.03
C PRO A 46 -8.57 -11.01 -2.72
N GLY A 47 -9.70 -11.36 -2.10
CA GLY A 47 -9.76 -12.16 -0.88
C GLY A 47 -10.67 -11.53 0.16
N PHE A 48 -11.98 -11.67 -0.09
CA PHE A 48 -13.13 -11.33 0.75
C PHE A 48 -12.80 -11.29 2.25
N GLY A 49 -12.99 -10.14 2.88
CA GLY A 49 -12.88 -9.97 4.32
C GLY A 49 -13.58 -8.68 4.70
N VAL A 50 -14.73 -8.80 5.38
CA VAL A 50 -15.42 -7.67 5.99
C VAL A 50 -14.44 -7.03 6.97
N VAL A 51 -13.97 -5.82 6.68
CA VAL A 51 -13.18 -5.04 7.63
C VAL A 51 -14.18 -4.44 8.59
N ILE A 52 -14.57 -5.20 9.63
CA ILE A 52 -15.43 -4.68 10.68
C ILE A 52 -14.61 -3.61 11.42
N PRO A 53 -14.94 -2.31 11.37
CA PRO A 53 -14.20 -1.32 12.13
C PRO A 53 -14.40 -1.60 13.62
N GLY A 54 -13.31 -1.92 14.34
CA GLY A 54 -13.40 -2.24 15.76
C GLY A 54 -12.10 -2.78 16.39
N PRO A 55 -12.05 -2.86 17.73
CA PRO A 55 -10.86 -3.29 18.48
C PRO A 55 -10.46 -4.74 18.18
N ILE A 56 -11.41 -5.60 17.79
CA ILE A 56 -11.15 -7.00 17.43
C ILE A 56 -10.32 -7.08 16.12
N THR A 57 -10.62 -6.23 15.15
CA THR A 57 -9.89 -6.14 13.87
C THR A 57 -8.46 -5.67 14.09
N PHE A 58 -8.24 -4.69 14.99
CA PHE A 58 -6.88 -4.27 15.38
C PHE A 58 -6.04 -5.43 15.94
N LEU A 59 -6.64 -6.28 16.78
CA LEU A 59 -5.97 -7.46 17.32
C LEU A 59 -5.69 -8.48 16.21
N TYR A 60 -6.66 -8.73 15.33
CA TYR A 60 -6.49 -9.64 14.20
C TYR A 60 -5.38 -9.18 13.25
N ASP A 61 -5.35 -7.91 12.87
CA ASP A 61 -4.28 -7.35 12.03
C ASP A 61 -2.92 -7.35 12.73
N ARG A 62 -2.91 -7.37 14.06
CA ARG A 62 -1.65 -7.45 14.82
C ARG A 62 -1.04 -8.83 14.88
N PHE A 63 -1.84 -9.87 14.95
CA PHE A 63 -1.37 -11.24 15.15
C PHE A 63 -1.58 -12.17 13.95
N SER A 64 -2.38 -11.78 12.96
CA SER A 64 -2.64 -12.61 11.79
C SER A 64 -1.43 -12.67 10.86
N ARG A 65 -1.32 -13.80 10.12
CA ARG A 65 -0.33 -13.96 9.05
C ARG A 65 -0.49 -12.90 7.96
N ARG A 66 -1.74 -12.52 7.63
CA ARG A 66 -2.05 -11.47 6.66
C ARG A 66 -1.54 -10.11 7.13
N GLY A 67 -1.79 -9.75 8.39
CA GLY A 67 -1.30 -8.50 8.98
C GLY A 67 0.24 -8.43 9.03
N LYS A 68 0.90 -9.55 9.34
CA LYS A 68 2.38 -9.64 9.26
C LYS A 68 2.89 -9.43 7.83
N ALA A 69 2.28 -10.09 6.84
CA ALA A 69 2.67 -9.95 5.44
C ALA A 69 2.48 -8.50 4.95
N LEU A 70 1.37 -7.87 5.29
CA LEU A 70 1.09 -6.48 4.94
C LEU A 70 2.12 -5.51 5.55
N ARG A 71 2.50 -5.69 6.82
CA ARG A 71 3.54 -4.88 7.47
C ARG A 71 4.90 -5.04 6.79
N ASN A 72 5.28 -6.27 6.46
CA ASN A 72 6.52 -6.54 5.74
C ASN A 72 6.52 -5.84 4.38
N TYR A 73 5.42 -5.95 3.64
CA TYR A 73 5.26 -5.26 2.36
C TYR A 73 5.40 -3.74 2.50
N GLN A 74 4.71 -3.13 3.46
CA GLN A 74 4.83 -1.70 3.74
C GLN A 74 6.25 -1.29 4.17
N ASN A 75 6.96 -2.15 4.91
CA ASN A 75 8.35 -1.90 5.28
C ASN A 75 9.28 -1.91 4.07
N VAL A 76 9.09 -2.83 3.14
CA VAL A 76 9.86 -2.89 1.88
C VAL A 76 9.60 -1.62 1.05
N LEU A 77 8.32 -1.24 0.86
CA LEU A 77 7.98 -0.01 0.14
C LEU A 77 8.63 1.24 0.76
N ARG A 78 8.66 1.33 2.10
CA ARG A 78 9.31 2.43 2.79
C ARG A 78 10.83 2.44 2.58
N GLN A 79 11.45 1.27 2.60
CA GLN A 79 12.89 1.13 2.33
C GLN A 79 13.22 1.52 0.89
N GLU A 80 12.40 1.11 -0.08
CA GLU A 80 12.55 1.52 -1.49
C GLU A 80 12.42 3.03 -1.65
N GLU A 81 11.44 3.65 -1.01
CA GLU A 81 11.26 5.12 -1.05
C GLU A 81 12.45 5.86 -0.44
N LEU A 82 12.98 5.37 0.70
CA LEU A 82 14.19 5.91 1.32
C LEU A 82 15.41 5.78 0.41
N ALA A 83 15.60 4.60 -0.20
CA ALA A 83 16.71 4.35 -1.12
C ALA A 83 16.66 5.27 -2.35
N ILE A 84 15.47 5.49 -2.92
CA ILE A 84 15.27 6.42 -4.04
C ILE A 84 15.66 7.85 -3.63
N ARG A 85 15.20 8.31 -2.46
CA ARG A 85 15.53 9.65 -1.97
C ARG A 85 17.02 9.80 -1.64
N ALA A 86 17.62 8.79 -1.02
CA ALA A 86 19.06 8.78 -0.72
C ALA A 86 19.90 8.81 -2.00
N ALA A 87 19.49 8.10 -3.05
CA ALA A 87 20.16 8.08 -4.36
C ALA A 87 20.15 9.43 -5.09
N LEU A 88 19.23 10.35 -4.74
CA LEU A 88 19.26 11.72 -5.27
C LEU A 88 20.41 12.54 -4.68
N VAL A 89 20.74 12.31 -3.41
CA VAL A 89 21.81 13.03 -2.68
C VAL A 89 23.16 12.37 -2.93
N VAL A 90 23.21 11.04 -2.84
CA VAL A 90 24.43 10.22 -2.96
C VAL A 90 24.30 9.34 -4.20
N ASN A 91 24.69 9.88 -5.36
CA ASN A 91 24.80 9.13 -6.61
C ASN A 91 26.27 8.81 -6.93
N PRO A 92 26.54 7.81 -7.78
CA PRO A 92 27.91 7.44 -8.16
C PRO A 92 28.73 8.62 -8.71
N GLN A 93 28.07 9.55 -9.42
CA GLN A 93 28.71 10.73 -9.99
C GLN A 93 29.15 11.74 -8.93
N VAL A 94 28.37 11.92 -7.85
CA VAL A 94 28.75 12.76 -6.71
C VAL A 94 29.92 12.12 -5.98
N ILE A 95 29.88 10.80 -5.77
CA ILE A 95 31.00 10.09 -5.13
C ILE A 95 32.27 10.25 -5.96
N GLU A 96 32.22 10.03 -7.27
CA GLU A 96 33.35 10.23 -8.18
C GLU A 96 33.91 11.67 -8.08
N ARG A 97 33.04 12.68 -7.98
CA ARG A 97 33.49 14.08 -7.82
C ARG A 97 34.12 14.36 -6.46
N LEU A 98 33.64 13.71 -5.40
CA LEU A 98 34.14 13.92 -4.04
C LEU A 98 35.43 13.16 -3.76
N THR A 99 35.57 11.93 -4.27
CA THR A 99 36.67 11.02 -3.95
C THR A 99 37.63 10.77 -5.11
N GLY A 100 37.22 11.06 -6.35
CA GLY A 100 37.99 10.75 -7.56
C GLY A 100 37.94 9.27 -7.98
N LEU A 101 37.22 8.41 -7.25
CA LEU A 101 37.04 7.00 -7.60
C LEU A 101 36.20 6.87 -8.87
N LYS A 102 36.71 6.12 -9.86
CA LYS A 102 36.03 5.93 -11.16
C LYS A 102 35.48 4.53 -11.36
N ASP A 103 36.10 3.53 -10.73
CA ASP A 103 35.64 2.16 -10.87
C ASP A 103 34.41 1.91 -10.00
N ARG A 104 33.40 1.26 -10.60
CA ARG A 104 32.13 0.99 -9.90
C ARG A 104 32.31 -0.04 -8.79
N VAL A 105 33.24 -0.97 -8.93
CA VAL A 105 33.49 -1.98 -7.90
C VAL A 105 34.15 -1.32 -6.68
N GLU A 106 35.14 -0.46 -6.89
CA GLU A 106 35.76 0.35 -5.83
C GLU A 106 34.76 1.28 -5.13
N ILE A 107 33.91 1.99 -5.89
CA ILE A 107 32.87 2.85 -5.31
C ILE A 107 31.93 2.06 -4.40
N ASN A 108 31.49 0.87 -4.83
CA ASN A 108 30.63 0.02 -4.01
C ASN A 108 31.36 -0.48 -2.75
N ALA A 109 32.63 -0.85 -2.87
CA ALA A 109 33.44 -1.26 -1.71
C ALA A 109 33.63 -0.12 -0.70
N PHE A 110 33.87 1.10 -1.19
CA PHE A 110 33.94 2.31 -0.39
C PHE A 110 32.62 2.60 0.33
N LEU A 111 31.50 2.56 -0.37
CA LEU A 111 30.17 2.77 0.22
C LEU A 111 29.86 1.75 1.32
N ILE A 112 30.20 0.48 1.11
CA ILE A 112 30.06 -0.58 2.13
C ILE A 112 30.95 -0.28 3.34
N HIS A 113 32.17 0.18 3.13
CA HIS A 113 33.08 0.54 4.21
C HIS A 113 32.56 1.71 5.05
N CYS A 114 31.99 2.75 4.42
CA CYS A 114 31.48 3.91 5.14
C CYS A 114 30.19 3.63 5.92
N GLY A 115 29.44 2.58 5.56
CA GLY A 115 28.24 2.15 6.30
C GLY A 115 27.19 3.25 6.47
N ILE A 116 27.10 4.19 5.53
CA ILE A 116 26.15 5.30 5.58
C ILE A 116 24.77 4.75 5.20
N THR A 117 23.80 4.89 6.09
CA THR A 117 22.44 4.40 5.86
C THR A 117 21.62 5.39 5.06
N ASP A 118 20.67 4.90 4.26
CA ASP A 118 19.74 5.75 3.51
C ASP A 118 18.94 6.69 4.42
N GLU A 119 18.57 6.21 5.61
CA GLU A 119 17.91 7.03 6.64
C GLU A 119 18.76 8.22 7.08
N TYR A 120 20.08 8.05 7.22
CA TYR A 120 20.97 9.15 7.55
C TYR A 120 21.05 10.15 6.41
N VAL A 121 21.18 9.67 5.17
CA VAL A 121 21.26 10.52 3.98
C VAL A 121 20.01 11.38 3.81
N VAL A 122 18.82 10.80 4.03
CA VAL A 122 17.54 11.50 3.84
C VAL A 122 17.24 12.50 4.96
N ASN A 123 17.66 12.21 6.20
CA ASN A 123 17.35 13.06 7.36
C ASN A 123 18.42 14.13 7.67
N THR A 124 19.56 14.07 6.99
CA THR A 124 20.70 14.97 7.23
C THR A 124 20.83 15.97 6.08
N ARG A 125 21.39 17.15 6.35
CA ARG A 125 21.67 18.14 5.30
C ARG A 125 22.69 17.58 4.32
N GLU A 126 22.50 17.80 3.03
CA GLU A 126 23.38 17.30 1.96
C GLU A 126 24.86 17.65 2.20
N THR A 127 25.14 18.87 2.66
CA THR A 127 26.50 19.33 2.97
C THR A 127 27.18 18.51 4.07
N GLU A 128 26.43 18.09 5.09
CA GLU A 128 26.94 17.28 6.19
C GLU A 128 27.15 15.83 5.74
N VAL A 129 26.27 15.30 4.88
CA VAL A 129 26.45 14.00 4.24
C VAL A 129 27.74 13.98 3.42
N TYR A 130 28.00 15.02 2.62
CA TYR A 130 29.22 15.13 1.81
C TYR A 130 30.47 15.25 2.66
N ALA A 131 30.44 16.05 3.73
CA ALA A 131 31.56 16.17 4.67
C ALA A 131 31.89 14.81 5.30
N ARG A 132 30.87 14.02 5.67
CA ARG A 132 31.05 12.67 6.21
C ARG A 132 31.64 11.70 5.18
N ILE A 133 31.20 11.77 3.93
CA ILE A 133 31.74 10.95 2.83
C ILE A 133 33.23 11.24 2.63
N ILE A 134 33.62 12.52 2.61
CA ILE A 134 35.03 12.94 2.48
C ILE A 134 35.85 12.42 3.68
N ALA A 135 35.37 12.61 4.91
CA ALA A 135 36.06 12.12 6.10
C ALA A 135 36.24 10.59 6.09
N CYS A 136 35.23 9.85 5.62
CA CYS A 136 35.34 8.41 5.46
C CYS A 136 36.33 8.00 4.35
N TYR A 137 36.43 8.80 3.29
CA TYR A 137 37.41 8.54 2.23
C TYR A 137 38.84 8.69 2.73
N GLU A 138 39.12 9.69 3.58
CA GLU A 138 40.43 9.84 4.22
C GLU A 138 40.80 8.61 5.05
N THR A 139 39.85 8.04 5.80
CA THR A 139 40.09 6.81 6.56
C THR A 139 40.25 5.58 5.66
N TYR A 140 39.48 5.50 4.57
CA TYR A 140 39.56 4.40 3.61
C TYR A 140 40.94 4.32 2.95
N VAL A 141 41.50 5.47 2.56
CA VAL A 141 42.85 5.56 1.99
C VAL A 141 43.93 5.29 3.05
N ALA A 142 43.74 5.76 4.28
CA ALA A 142 44.68 5.51 5.38
C ALA A 142 44.78 4.02 5.76
N ASP A 143 43.68 3.28 5.64
CA ASP A 143 43.62 1.83 5.87
C ASP A 143 44.29 1.01 4.73
N GLY A 144 44.85 1.68 3.70
CA GLY A 144 45.65 1.06 2.65
C GLY A 144 44.82 0.32 1.60
N LYS A 145 43.58 0.77 1.34
CA LYS A 145 42.73 0.28 0.24
C LYS A 145 42.64 1.28 -0.89
#